data_AF-A0A528CYU8-F1
#
_entry.id   AF-A0A528CYU8-F1
#
_cell.length_a   1.000
_cell.length_b   1.000
_cell.length_c   1.000
_cell.angle_alpha   90.00
_cell.angle_beta   90.00
_cell.angle_gamma   90.00
#
_symmetry.space_group_name_H-M   'P 1'
#
loop_
_entity.id
_entity.type
_entity.pdbx_description
1 polymer ?
#
loop_
_entity_poly.entity_id
_entity_poly.type
_entity_poly.pdbx_seq_one_letter_code
_entity_poly.pdbx_strand_id
1 'polypeptide(L)' 'ARSETFIPWAWGINGCASVLSAILATLLAMHIGFSGVVMIAVVLYLVAPALLANRLTIRTMIPFRS' A
#
# COMPACT_ATOMS: atom_id res chain seq x y z
N ALA A 1 11.79 -14.61 -14.81
CA ALA A 1 13.17 -14.09 -14.89
C ALA A 1 13.32 -12.66 -14.38
N ARG A 2 12.89 -11.59 -15.10
CA ARG A 2 13.15 -10.19 -14.68
C ARG A 2 12.46 -9.78 -13.36
N SER A 3 11.30 -10.35 -13.03
CA SER A 3 10.58 -10.06 -11.78
C SER A 3 11.24 -10.63 -10.53
N GLU A 4 11.93 -11.77 -10.66
CA GLU A 4 12.51 -12.49 -9.51
C GLU A 4 13.64 -11.68 -8.85
N THR A 5 14.35 -10.86 -9.62
CA THR A 5 15.40 -9.96 -9.11
C THR A 5 14.83 -8.82 -8.26
N PHE A 6 13.55 -8.45 -8.43
CA PHE A 6 12.92 -7.39 -7.62
C PHE A 6 12.33 -7.90 -6.31
N ILE A 7 12.22 -9.22 -6.12
CA ILE A 7 11.65 -9.81 -4.90
C ILE A 7 12.45 -9.37 -3.65
N PRO A 8 13.79 -9.51 -3.60
CA PRO A 8 14.56 -9.11 -2.42
C PRO A 8 14.49 -7.60 -2.13
N TRP A 9 14.44 -6.77 -3.17
CA TRP A 9 14.31 -5.32 -3.03
C TRP A 9 12.94 -4.91 -2.48
N ALA A 10 11.87 -5.56 -2.94
CA ALA A 10 10.52 -5.33 -2.44
C ALA A 10 10.41 -5.67 -0.94
N TRP A 11 11.04 -6.78 -0.51
CA TRP A 11 11.14 -7.13 0.91
C TRP A 11 11.94 -6.11 1.72
N GLY A 12 13.06 -5.61 1.17
CA GLY A 12 13.85 -4.55 1.81
C GLY A 12 13.03 -3.29 2.09
N ILE A 13 12.25 -2.82 1.12
CA ILE A 13 11.38 -1.64 1.30
C ILE A 13 10.27 -1.91 2.30
N ASN A 14 9.67 -3.10 2.28
CA ASN A 14 8.64 -3.46 3.25
C ASN A 14 9.18 -3.40 4.70
N GLY A 15 10.40 -3.88 4.91
CA GLY A 15 11.10 -3.77 6.20
C GLY A 15 11.31 -2.32 6.64
N CYS A 16 11.86 -1.48 5.76
CA CYS A 16 12.05 -0.04 6.04
C CYS A 16 10.73 0.69 6.31
N ALA A 17 9.70 0.41 5.51
CA ALA A 17 8.37 1.00 5.67
C ALA A 17 7.74 0.62 7.03
N SER A 18 7.97 -0.61 7.50
CA SER A 18 7.48 -1.06 8.81
C SER A 18 8.09 -0.24 9.95
N VAL A 19 9.41 -0.01 9.92
CA VAL A 19 10.10 0.82 10.93
C VAL A 19 9.59 2.26 10.90
N LEU A 20 9.50 2.87 9.72
CA LEU A 20 9.02 4.24 9.56
C LEU A 20 7.55 4.38 10.00
N SER A 21 6.72 3.38 9.70
CA SER A 21 5.30 3.40 10.05
C SER A 21 5.05 3.45 11.55
N ALA A 22 5.85 2.73 12.36
CA ALA A 22 5.72 2.74 13.81
C ALA A 22 6.03 4.14 14.40
N ILE A 23 7.09 4.78 13.90
CA ILE A 23 7.48 6.14 14.32
C ILE A 23 6.41 7.14 13.86
N LEU A 24 5.98 7.06 12.61
CA LEU A 24 4.98 7.96 12.04
C LEU A 24 3.62 7.84 12.74
N ALA A 25 3.18 6.62 13.05
CA ALA A 25 1.95 6.37 13.80
C ALA A 25 2.00 7.01 15.20
N THR A 26 3.15 6.92 15.87
CA THR A 26 3.34 7.55 17.18
C THR A 26 3.29 9.08 17.08
N LEU A 27 3.98 9.66 16.08
CA LEU A 27 3.95 11.11 15.82
C LEU A 27 2.53 11.59 15.51
N LEU A 28 1.81 10.92 14.60
CA LEU A 28 0.43 11.25 14.27
C LEU A 28 -0.48 11.10 15.50
N ALA A 29 -0.32 10.06 16.31
CA ALA A 29 -1.12 9.87 17.52
C ALA A 29 -0.92 11.03 18.51
N MET A 30 0.27 11.61 18.59
CA MET A 30 0.52 12.80 19.41
C MET A 30 -0.18 14.06 18.87
N HIS A 31 -0.31 14.21 17.55
CA HIS A 31 -0.89 15.40 16.94
C HIS A 31 -2.41 15.35 16.77
N ILE A 32 -2.96 14.20 16.37
CA ILE A 32 -4.39 14.04 16.01
C ILE A 32 -5.10 12.94 16.80
N GLY A 33 -4.41 12.33 17.77
CA GLY A 33 -4.95 11.24 18.60
C GLY A 33 -4.97 9.89 17.89
N PHE A 34 -5.12 8.81 18.68
CA PHE A 34 -5.14 7.43 18.18
C PHE A 34 -6.31 7.18 17.21
N SER A 35 -7.49 7.76 17.47
CA SER A 35 -8.65 7.66 16.56
C SER A 35 -8.36 8.22 15.17
N GLY A 36 -7.61 9.32 15.07
CA GLY A 36 -7.18 9.88 13.79
C GLY A 36 -6.25 8.95 13.03
N VAL A 37 -5.29 8.33 13.73
CA VAL A 37 -4.37 7.33 13.14
C VAL A 37 -5.14 6.12 12.62
N VAL A 38 -6.08 5.59 13.39
CA VAL A 38 -6.92 4.43 12.99
C VAL A 38 -7.75 4.76 11.76
N MET A 39 -8.36 5.95 11.71
CA MET A 39 -9.13 6.39 10.54
C MET A 39 -8.24 6.46 9.28
N ILE A 40 -7.03 7.01 9.38
CA ILE A 40 -6.07 7.04 8.26
C ILE A 40 -5.70 5.61 7.84
N ALA A 41 -5.42 4.72 8.80
CA ALA A 41 -5.09 3.33 8.52
C ALA A 41 -6.22 2.62 7.76
N VAL A 42 -7.47 2.80 8.19
CA VAL A 42 -8.66 2.24 7.52
C VAL A 42 -8.77 2.77 6.09
N VAL A 43 -8.66 4.09 5.89
CA VAL A 43 -8.73 4.68 4.54
C VAL A 43 -7.65 4.11 3.62
N LEU A 44 -6.40 4.03 4.09
CA LEU A 44 -5.30 3.46 3.31
C LEU A 44 -5.53 1.98 2.97
N TYR A 45 -6.02 1.18 3.92
CA TYR A 45 -6.33 -0.23 3.72
C TYR A 45 -7.44 -0.47 2.69
N LEU A 46 -8.37 0.47 2.53
CA LEU A 46 -9.45 0.37 1.54
C LEU A 46 -9.04 0.91 0.17
N VAL A 47 -8.33 2.04 0.13
CA VAL A 47 -7.97 2.74 -1.13
C VAL A 47 -6.93 1.95 -1.93
N ALA A 48 -5.89 1.41 -1.29
CA ALA A 48 -4.83 0.69 -1.98
C ALA A 48 -5.34 -0.50 -2.84
N PRO A 49 -6.15 -1.44 -2.31
CA PRO A 49 -6.70 -2.52 -3.11
C PRO A 49 -7.75 -2.03 -4.11
N ALA A 50 -8.54 -1.00 -3.80
CA ALA A 50 -9.52 -0.44 -4.74
C ALA A 50 -8.84 0.14 -5.99
N LEU A 51 -7.72 0.84 -5.81
CA LEU A 51 -6.91 1.35 -6.92
C LEU A 51 -6.34 0.22 -7.77
N LEU A 52 -5.83 -0.85 -7.14
CA LEU A 52 -5.30 -2.01 -7.87
C LEU A 52 -6.41 -2.77 -8.61
N ALA A 53 -7.56 -2.97 -7.97
CA ALA A 53 -8.73 -3.63 -8.55
C ALA A 53 -9.22 -2.86 -9.79
N ASN A 54 -9.37 -1.54 -9.71
CA ASN A 54 -9.75 -0.71 -10.85
C ASN A 54 -8.79 -0.85 -12.05
N ARG A 55 -7.48 -0.98 -11.79
CA ARG A 55 -6.46 -1.21 -12.83
C ARG A 55 -6.60 -2.59 -13.48
N LEU A 56 -6.89 -3.62 -12.70
CA LEU A 56 -7.06 -4.98 -13.20
C LEU A 56 -8.38 -5.12 -13.98
N THR A 57 -9.48 -4.52 -13.50
CA THR A 57 -10.78 -4.53 -14.18
C THR A 57 -10.75 -3.82 -15.53
N ILE A 58 -10.07 -2.66 -15.64
CA ILE A 58 -9.91 -1.97 -16.94
C ILE A 58 -9.06 -2.81 -17.91
N ARG A 59 -8.02 -3.50 -17.42
CA ARG A 59 -7.14 -4.34 -18.25
C ARG A 59 -7.84 -5.60 -18.77
N THR A 60 -8.79 -6.16 -18.03
CA THR A 60 -9.55 -7.35 -18.47
C THR A 60 -10.75 -7.01 -19.35
N MET A 61 -11.30 -5.80 -19.28
CA MET A 61 -12.42 -5.36 -20.11
C MET A 61 -12.06 -4.99 -21.55
N ILE A 62 -10.79 -4.73 -21.86
CA ILE A 62 -10.32 -4.54 -23.24
C ILE A 62 -9.89 -5.92 -23.76
N PRO A 63 -10.67 -6.60 -24.62
CA PRO A 63 -10.29 -7.91 -25.13
C PRO A 63 -9.02 -7.77 -25.97
N PHE A 64 -8.09 -8.71 -25.78
CA PHE A 64 -6.92 -8.91 -26.63
C PHE A 64 -7.41 -9.07 -28.08
N ARG A 65 -7.32 -8.03 -28.91
CA ARG A 65 -7.46 -8.18 -30.35
C ARG A 65 -6.14 -8.76 -30.86
N SER A 66 -6.21 -10.03 -31.27
CA SER A 66 -5.17 -10.77 -31.99
C SER A 66 -4.78 -10.06 -33.30
#